data_AF-A0A1B7WLI9-F1
#
_entry.id   AF-A0A1B7WLI9-F1
#
_cell.length_a   1.000
_cell.length_b   1.000
_cell.length_c   1.000
_cell.angle_alpha   90.00
_cell.angle_beta   90.00
_cell.angle_gamma   90.00
#
_symmetry.space_group_name_H-M   'P 1'
#
loop_
_entity.id
_entity.type
_entity.pdbx_description
1 polymer ?
#
loop_
_entity_poly.entity_id
_entity_poly.type
_entity_poly.pdbx_seq_one_letter_code
_entity_poly.pdbx_strand_id
1 'polypeptide(L)'
;IDKIRYLEWGTSRVPNNISRATIPELYNYPKILFGMTSFPTYDRGIAEGDGFYVPDSVRICVRWDDVYKVKRLEKEKRQMYELSKKRQKLIGDGKGKKLQIYQYAEEKIKIAEKFDLRYIAAILASSFGKRFLLLNNRDENIMSVNSETQIAKSRIYPDDLKEFPIKNISLEEQQPFIDYVNHLIESNWNLYTLTQLGHKIKFDYSDSDPTIEVNFRQVFENLNLPCWNFLNAEPHRFEIIGERNQTITKIKIKDDKLLNVRQELIFSESTIVLEFLKIYLQQYEKRGLTWTDLIQEGKIPKTDEYIQQGRRSMYSFTNSNN
;
A
#
# COMPACT_ATOMS: atom_id res chain seq x y z
N ILE A 1 31.04 6.18 -12.54
CA ILE A 1 30.42 6.04 -11.20
C ILE A 1 29.65 7.32 -10.95
N ASP A 2 28.33 7.29 -11.15
CA ASP A 2 27.49 8.46 -10.90
C ASP A 2 27.35 8.68 -9.40
N LYS A 3 27.84 9.83 -8.93
CA LYS A 3 27.70 10.23 -7.52
C LYS A 3 26.27 10.67 -7.27
N ILE A 4 25.43 9.72 -6.84
CA ILE A 4 24.12 10.03 -6.27
C ILE A 4 24.36 10.83 -4.98
N ARG A 5 23.84 12.05 -4.93
CA ARG A 5 23.89 12.91 -3.73
C ARG A 5 22.50 13.01 -3.12
N TYR A 6 22.41 12.79 -1.82
CA TYR A 6 21.18 12.93 -1.05
C TYR A 6 21.14 14.31 -0.37
N LEU A 7 19.95 14.88 -0.24
CA LEU A 7 19.71 16.10 0.54
C LEU A 7 19.42 15.71 1.99
N GLU A 8 20.17 16.29 2.94
CA GLU A 8 19.99 16.07 4.38
C GLU A 8 18.78 16.85 4.92
N TRP A 9 17.57 16.31 4.75
CA TRP A 9 16.31 16.94 5.19
C TRP A 9 16.33 17.31 6.68
N GLY A 10 15.82 18.49 7.04
CA GLY A 10 15.75 18.97 8.43
C GLY A 10 17.07 19.53 9.00
N THR A 11 18.11 19.67 8.19
CA THR A 11 19.37 20.31 8.58
C THR A 11 19.49 21.73 8.03
N SER A 12 20.42 22.51 8.60
CA SER A 12 20.78 23.83 8.07
C SER A 12 21.43 23.80 6.68
N ARG A 13 21.76 22.61 6.17
CA ARG A 13 22.40 22.41 4.86
C ARG A 13 21.40 22.35 3.70
N VAL A 14 20.11 22.19 3.98
CA VAL A 14 19.06 22.28 2.96
C VAL A 14 18.77 23.75 2.70
N PRO A 15 18.90 24.23 1.45
CA PRO A 15 18.58 25.62 1.13
C PRO A 15 17.14 25.95 1.55
N ASN A 16 16.95 27.08 2.23
CA ASN A 16 15.62 27.59 2.59
C ASN A 16 14.69 27.75 1.37
N ASN A 17 15.25 27.82 0.15
CA ASN A 17 14.52 27.88 -1.11
C ASN A 17 13.89 26.53 -1.52
N ILE A 18 14.31 25.42 -0.91
CA ILE A 18 13.77 24.07 -1.14
C ILE A 18 12.85 23.64 0.02
N SER A 19 13.16 24.06 1.25
CA SER A 19 12.27 23.83 2.40
C SER A 19 11.07 24.77 2.36
N ARG A 20 9.91 24.26 1.94
CA ARG A 20 8.66 25.03 2.10
C ARG A 20 8.26 25.05 3.57
N ALA A 21 7.68 26.16 4.02
CA ALA A 21 7.06 26.25 5.34
C ALA A 21 5.85 25.30 5.39
N THR A 22 6.08 24.07 5.86
CA THR A 22 5.04 23.13 6.23
C THR A 22 4.72 23.30 7.72
N ILE A 23 3.64 22.67 8.17
CA ILE A 23 3.33 22.52 9.59
C ILE A 23 3.46 21.03 9.87
N PRO A 24 4.69 20.52 10.13
CA PRO A 24 4.95 19.10 10.31
C PRO A 24 4.06 18.45 11.36
N GLU A 25 3.67 19.21 12.38
CA GLU A 25 2.81 18.78 13.47
C GLU A 25 1.46 18.24 12.96
N LEU A 26 0.93 18.76 11.84
CA LEU A 26 -0.31 18.26 11.24
C LEU A 26 -0.18 16.83 10.69
N TYR A 27 1.02 16.40 10.34
CA TYR A 27 1.26 15.05 9.83
C TYR A 27 1.20 13.98 10.91
N ASN A 28 1.36 14.37 12.17
CA ASN A 28 1.30 13.45 13.31
C ASN A 28 -0.11 12.92 13.55
N TYR A 29 -1.14 13.63 13.07
CA TYR A 29 -2.54 13.28 13.30
C TYR A 29 -3.11 12.43 12.16
N PRO A 30 -4.18 11.66 12.44
CA PRO A 30 -4.94 10.99 11.41
C PRO A 30 -5.45 11.96 10.35
N LYS A 31 -5.42 11.53 9.09
CA LYS A 31 -5.75 12.38 7.94
C LYS A 31 -6.31 11.56 6.79
N ILE A 32 -7.14 12.21 5.97
CA ILE A 32 -7.54 11.68 4.66
C ILE A 32 -6.61 12.30 3.61
N LEU A 33 -6.02 11.46 2.78
CA LEU A 33 -5.13 11.86 1.69
C LEU A 33 -5.90 11.81 0.37
N PHE A 34 -5.83 12.89 -0.41
CA PHE A 34 -6.34 12.96 -1.78
C PHE A 34 -5.18 13.21 -2.74
N GLY A 35 -4.87 12.24 -3.58
CA GLY A 35 -3.93 12.44 -4.68
C GLY A 35 -4.61 13.18 -5.84
N MET A 36 -3.79 13.77 -6.72
CA MET A 36 -4.28 14.50 -7.91
C MET A 36 -5.03 13.60 -8.91
N THR A 37 -4.77 12.29 -8.88
CA THR A 37 -5.36 11.30 -9.79
C THR A 37 -5.88 10.07 -9.06
N SER A 38 -5.84 10.07 -7.72
CA SER A 38 -6.23 8.92 -6.90
C SER A 38 -7.42 9.28 -6.03
N PHE A 39 -8.23 8.27 -5.72
CA PHE A 39 -9.31 8.39 -4.75
C PHE A 39 -8.76 8.55 -3.33
N PRO A 40 -9.57 9.07 -2.39
CA PRO A 40 -9.13 9.28 -1.03
C PRO A 40 -8.70 8.00 -0.35
N THR A 41 -7.68 8.10 0.50
CA THR A 41 -7.29 7.04 1.43
C THR A 41 -7.13 7.61 2.83
N TYR A 42 -7.24 6.76 3.84
CA TYR A 42 -7.02 7.14 5.23
C TYR A 42 -5.58 6.83 5.65
N ASP A 43 -5.02 7.72 6.44
CA ASP A 43 -3.68 7.67 7.00
C ASP A 43 -3.80 7.91 8.52
N ARG A 44 -3.20 7.02 9.32
CA ARG A 44 -3.29 7.03 10.80
C ARG A 44 -2.46 8.13 11.46
N GLY A 45 -1.56 8.78 10.72
CA GLY A 45 -0.64 9.79 11.24
C GLY A 45 0.76 9.24 11.48
N ILE A 46 1.76 10.12 11.43
CA ILE A 46 3.17 9.72 11.64
C ILE A 46 3.42 9.24 13.07
N ALA A 47 2.66 9.76 14.05
CA ALA A 47 2.80 9.36 15.45
C ALA A 47 2.46 7.88 15.68
N GLU A 48 1.62 7.29 14.83
CA GLU A 48 1.24 5.88 14.87
C GLU A 48 2.24 4.97 14.13
N GLY A 49 3.32 5.53 13.57
CA GLY A 49 4.43 4.79 12.96
C GLY A 49 4.20 4.38 11.50
N ASP A 50 3.07 4.72 10.90
CA ASP A 50 2.70 4.30 9.54
C ASP A 50 2.10 5.41 8.66
N GLY A 51 2.08 6.65 9.14
CA GLY A 51 1.64 7.81 8.36
C GLY A 51 2.70 8.34 7.40
N PHE A 52 2.25 9.07 6.38
CA PHE A 52 3.10 9.55 5.28
C PHE A 52 3.27 11.08 5.32
N TYR A 53 4.50 11.54 5.04
CA TYR A 53 4.70 12.88 4.48
C TYR A 53 4.28 12.87 3.02
N VAL A 54 3.61 13.95 2.58
CA VAL A 54 3.07 14.01 1.21
C VAL A 54 3.57 15.26 0.48
N PRO A 55 3.76 15.17 -0.85
CA PRO A 55 4.10 16.33 -1.67
C PRO A 55 2.91 17.29 -1.79
N ASP A 56 3.16 18.49 -2.34
CA ASP A 56 2.15 19.52 -2.54
C ASP A 56 1.07 19.17 -3.57
N SER A 57 1.25 18.09 -4.34
CA SER A 57 0.25 17.52 -5.22
C SER A 57 -0.82 16.71 -4.49
N VAL A 58 -0.60 16.39 -3.21
CA VAL A 58 -1.55 15.68 -2.35
C VAL A 58 -2.23 16.67 -1.41
N ARG A 59 -3.55 16.57 -1.29
CA ARG A 59 -4.32 17.31 -0.29
C ARG A 59 -4.50 16.43 0.94
N ILE A 60 -4.33 17.01 2.12
CA ILE A 60 -4.60 16.33 3.39
C ILE A 60 -5.82 16.97 4.04
N CYS A 61 -6.70 16.14 4.61
CA CYS A 61 -7.81 16.59 5.43
C CYS A 61 -7.61 16.06 6.85
N VAL A 62 -7.37 16.98 7.78
CA VAL A 62 -7.19 16.70 9.21
C VAL A 62 -8.44 17.16 9.95
N ARG A 63 -8.82 16.44 11.00
CA ARG A 63 -10.01 16.78 11.80
C ARG A 63 -9.79 18.08 12.58
N TRP A 64 -10.84 18.89 12.76
CA TRP A 64 -10.69 20.24 13.34
C TRP A 64 -10.20 20.24 14.79
N ASP A 65 -10.62 19.26 15.59
CA ASP A 65 -10.12 19.07 16.95
C ASP A 65 -8.62 18.75 16.97
N ASP A 66 -8.11 17.97 16.02
CA ASP A 66 -6.68 17.69 15.87
C ASP A 66 -5.89 18.92 15.40
N VAL A 67 -6.47 19.71 14.48
CA VAL A 67 -5.91 21.01 14.08
C VAL A 67 -5.77 21.94 15.30
N TYR A 68 -6.75 21.96 16.20
CA TYR A 68 -6.72 22.80 17.41
C TYR A 68 -5.66 22.37 18.44
N LYS A 69 -5.20 21.11 18.40
CA LYS A 69 -4.09 20.63 19.23
C LYS A 69 -2.74 21.21 18.78
N VAL A 70 -2.61 21.65 17.52
CA VAL A 70 -1.39 22.27 17.00
C VAL A 70 -1.31 23.75 17.40
N LYS A 71 -0.86 24.01 18.64
CA LYS A 71 -0.79 25.38 19.22
C LYS A 71 0.05 26.36 18.42
N ARG A 72 1.02 25.90 17.63
CA ARG A 72 1.78 26.75 16.71
C ARG A 72 0.87 27.53 15.75
N LEU A 73 -0.25 26.94 15.31
CA LEU A 73 -1.20 27.58 14.40
C LEU A 73 -1.80 28.87 14.95
N GLU A 74 -1.88 29.04 16.27
CA GLU A 74 -2.34 30.27 16.90
C GLU A 74 -1.47 31.48 16.52
N LYS A 75 -0.16 31.25 16.35
CA LYS A 75 0.83 32.30 16.04
C LYS A 75 1.03 32.48 14.53
N GLU A 76 0.55 31.53 13.70
CA GLU A 76 0.74 31.50 12.26
C GLU A 76 -0.32 32.34 11.52
N LYS A 77 -0.22 33.67 11.62
CA LYS A 77 -1.21 34.64 11.10
C LYS A 77 -1.55 34.51 9.61
N ARG A 78 -0.71 33.84 8.81
CA ARG A 78 -0.91 33.63 7.36
C ARG A 78 -1.82 32.43 7.05
N GLN A 79 -2.08 31.57 8.02
CA GLN A 79 -2.87 30.36 7.86
C GLN A 79 -4.36 30.68 8.04
N MET A 80 -5.02 30.97 6.91
CA MET A 80 -6.40 31.44 6.88
C MET A 80 -7.34 30.39 6.29
N TYR A 81 -8.47 30.16 6.96
CA TYR A 81 -9.59 29.40 6.45
C TYR A 81 -10.53 30.31 5.64
N GLU A 82 -10.76 29.97 4.38
CA GLU A 82 -11.74 30.64 3.54
C GLU A 82 -13.09 29.91 3.60
N LEU A 83 -14.16 30.62 3.98
CA LEU A 83 -15.51 30.05 4.00
C LEU A 83 -15.98 29.65 2.60
N SER A 84 -16.88 28.68 2.46
CA SER A 84 -17.46 28.35 1.14
C SER A 84 -18.28 29.52 0.58
N LYS A 85 -18.34 29.66 -0.74
CA LYS A 85 -19.12 30.71 -1.42
C LYS A 85 -20.58 30.75 -0.96
N LYS A 86 -21.20 29.59 -0.77
CA LYS A 86 -22.57 29.47 -0.23
C LYS A 86 -22.69 30.11 1.17
N ARG A 87 -21.72 29.87 2.05
CA ARG A 87 -21.71 30.41 3.40
C ARG A 87 -21.38 31.89 3.45
N GLN A 88 -20.48 32.37 2.58
CA GLN A 88 -20.21 33.80 2.42
C GLN A 88 -21.48 34.57 2.03
N LYS A 89 -22.25 34.06 1.05
CA LYS A 89 -23.54 34.64 0.64
C LYS A 89 -24.54 34.71 1.80
N LEU A 90 -24.65 33.67 2.62
CA LEU A 90 -25.56 33.63 3.78
C LEU A 90 -25.23 34.66 4.85
N ILE A 91 -23.95 35.01 5.01
CA ILE A 91 -23.49 35.97 6.03
C ILE A 91 -23.63 37.43 5.52
N GLY A 92 -24.10 37.64 4.29
CA GLY A 92 -24.26 38.97 3.68
C GLY A 92 -22.94 39.64 3.30
N ASP A 93 -21.83 38.94 3.48
CA ASP A 93 -20.48 39.44 3.25
C ASP A 93 -19.99 38.87 1.92
N GLY A 94 -20.36 39.53 0.82
CA GLY A 94 -19.95 39.16 -0.55
C GLY A 94 -18.43 39.28 -0.79
N LYS A 95 -17.67 39.63 0.25
CA LYS A 95 -16.20 39.66 0.27
C LYS A 95 -15.71 38.44 1.05
N GLY A 96 -14.80 37.68 0.46
CA GLY A 96 -14.30 36.40 0.99
C GLY A 96 -13.79 36.48 2.43
N LYS A 97 -14.70 36.28 3.40
CA LYS A 97 -14.38 36.29 4.82
C LYS A 97 -13.42 35.14 5.13
N LYS A 98 -12.22 35.52 5.54
CA LYS A 98 -11.17 34.62 5.95
C LYS A 98 -11.07 34.63 7.48
N LEU A 99 -10.99 33.46 8.08
CA LEU A 99 -10.85 33.26 9.53
C LEU A 99 -9.47 32.68 9.81
N GLN A 100 -8.88 32.95 10.97
CA GLN A 100 -7.67 32.25 11.37
C GLN A 100 -7.98 30.76 11.55
N ILE A 101 -7.16 29.87 10.98
CA ILE A 101 -7.41 28.42 11.02
C ILE A 101 -7.59 27.93 12.46
N TYR A 102 -6.76 28.40 13.38
CA TYR A 102 -6.80 27.99 14.78
C TYR A 102 -8.12 28.36 15.49
N GLN A 103 -8.62 29.58 15.27
CA GLN A 103 -9.91 30.04 15.82
C GLN A 103 -11.08 29.26 15.19
N TYR A 104 -11.02 29.03 13.88
CA TYR A 104 -12.05 28.24 13.21
C TYR A 104 -12.05 26.78 13.68
N ALA A 105 -10.87 26.20 13.94
CA ALA A 105 -10.73 24.87 14.50
C ALA A 105 -11.40 24.77 15.89
N GLU A 106 -11.17 25.76 16.75
CA GLU A 106 -11.80 25.88 18.08
C GLU A 106 -13.33 25.88 18.00
N GLU A 107 -13.91 26.69 17.10
CA GLU A 107 -15.36 26.73 16.87
C GLU A 107 -15.94 25.39 16.36
N LYS A 108 -15.10 24.50 15.85
CA LYS A 108 -15.50 23.24 15.21
C LYS A 108 -15.18 21.98 16.01
N ILE A 109 -14.57 22.08 17.18
CA ILE A 109 -14.25 20.92 18.04
C ILE A 109 -15.49 20.05 18.28
N LYS A 110 -16.56 20.65 18.83
CA LYS A 110 -17.79 19.90 19.21
C LYS A 110 -18.49 19.20 18.05
N ILE A 111 -18.34 19.70 16.82
CA ILE A 111 -18.92 19.05 15.65
C ILE A 111 -17.95 18.01 15.08
N ALA A 112 -16.65 18.26 15.12
CA ALA A 112 -15.61 17.33 14.71
C ALA A 112 -15.64 16.03 15.53
N GLU A 113 -15.85 16.12 16.84
CA GLU A 113 -15.94 14.96 17.75
C GLU A 113 -17.07 13.99 17.40
N LYS A 114 -18.06 14.43 16.62
CA LYS A 114 -19.18 13.58 16.18
C LYS A 114 -18.81 12.66 15.02
N PHE A 115 -17.65 12.83 14.40
CA PHE A 115 -17.29 12.09 13.19
C PHE A 115 -15.92 11.42 13.33
N ASP A 116 -15.88 10.13 13.02
CA ASP A 116 -14.62 9.44 12.76
C ASP A 116 -14.15 9.74 11.33
N LEU A 117 -12.84 10.00 11.16
CA LEU A 117 -12.28 10.26 9.84
C LEU A 117 -12.41 9.06 8.89
N ARG A 118 -12.41 7.83 9.40
CA ARG A 118 -12.60 6.61 8.61
C ARG A 118 -14.03 6.51 8.08
N TYR A 119 -15.02 6.93 8.86
CA TYR A 119 -16.39 7.05 8.37
C TYR A 119 -16.49 8.04 7.18
N ILE A 120 -15.85 9.21 7.31
CA ILE A 120 -15.80 10.19 6.23
C ILE A 120 -15.06 9.61 5.00
N ALA A 121 -13.94 8.93 5.20
CA ALA A 121 -13.18 8.27 4.13
C ALA A 121 -14.03 7.22 3.40
N ALA A 122 -14.80 6.40 4.13
CA ALA A 122 -15.70 5.40 3.56
C ALA A 122 -16.75 6.04 2.64
N ILE A 123 -17.37 7.14 3.08
CA ILE A 123 -18.35 7.87 2.26
C ILE A 123 -17.69 8.40 0.99
N LEU A 124 -16.53 9.05 1.11
CA LEU A 124 -15.85 9.67 -0.03
C LEU A 124 -15.34 8.62 -1.04
N ALA A 125 -14.89 7.47 -0.55
CA ALA A 125 -14.41 6.35 -1.36
C ALA A 125 -15.55 5.49 -1.96
N SER A 126 -16.78 5.64 -1.48
CA SER A 126 -17.96 4.93 -2.00
C SER A 126 -18.27 5.30 -3.46
N SER A 127 -19.03 4.46 -4.15
CA SER A 127 -19.55 4.77 -5.50
C SER A 127 -20.33 6.09 -5.53
N PHE A 128 -21.13 6.37 -4.48
CA PHE A 128 -21.81 7.64 -4.30
C PHE A 128 -20.83 8.81 -4.17
N GLY A 129 -19.84 8.70 -3.28
CA GLY A 129 -18.86 9.76 -3.05
C GLY A 129 -18.03 10.06 -4.28
N LYS A 130 -17.56 9.03 -4.98
CA LYS A 130 -16.86 9.15 -6.26
C LYS A 130 -17.73 9.88 -7.29
N ARG A 131 -18.97 9.46 -7.48
CA ARG A 131 -19.90 10.09 -8.44
C ARG A 131 -20.18 11.54 -8.06
N PHE A 132 -20.42 11.83 -6.79
CA PHE A 132 -20.74 13.18 -6.32
C PHE A 132 -19.54 14.13 -6.48
N LEU A 133 -18.33 13.68 -6.16
CA LEU A 133 -17.11 14.46 -6.38
C LEU A 133 -16.87 14.75 -7.86
N LEU A 134 -17.15 13.77 -8.74
CA LEU A 134 -17.03 13.96 -10.19
C LEU A 134 -18.06 14.97 -10.72
N LEU A 135 -19.31 14.91 -10.26
CA LEU A 135 -20.37 15.82 -10.72
C LEU A 135 -20.22 17.25 -10.20
N ASN A 136 -19.59 17.42 -9.03
CA ASN A 136 -19.38 18.74 -8.42
C ASN A 136 -17.98 19.31 -8.64
N ASN A 137 -17.12 18.61 -9.38
CA ASN A 137 -15.79 19.13 -9.70
C ASN A 137 -15.94 20.37 -10.59
N ARG A 138 -15.41 21.49 -10.12
CA ARG A 138 -15.53 22.79 -10.80
C ARG A 138 -14.51 22.99 -11.93
N ASP A 139 -13.59 22.04 -12.14
CA ASP A 139 -12.60 22.10 -13.23
C ASP A 139 -13.17 21.53 -14.53
N GLU A 140 -13.88 22.40 -15.25
CA GLU A 140 -14.45 22.16 -16.59
C GLU A 140 -13.41 21.77 -17.66
N ASN A 141 -12.12 22.00 -17.42
CA ASN A 141 -11.05 21.72 -18.39
C ASN A 141 -10.40 20.33 -18.24
N ILE A 142 -10.82 19.50 -17.28
CA ILE A 142 -10.25 18.16 -17.06
C ILE A 142 -11.26 17.03 -17.37
N MET A 143 -12.45 17.38 -17.84
CA MET A 143 -13.55 16.43 -18.09
C MET A 143 -13.99 16.34 -19.55
N SER A 144 -13.06 16.37 -20.52
CA SER A 144 -13.33 15.70 -21.80
C SER A 144 -13.27 14.19 -21.58
N VAL A 145 -14.38 13.61 -21.13
CA VAL A 145 -14.55 12.15 -21.10
C VAL A 145 -14.77 11.72 -22.55
N ASN A 146 -13.69 11.36 -23.25
CA ASN A 146 -13.81 10.92 -24.65
C ASN A 146 -14.18 9.44 -24.79
N SER A 147 -14.30 8.67 -23.69
CA SER A 147 -14.75 7.28 -23.73
C SER A 147 -15.19 6.79 -22.34
N GLU A 148 -16.12 5.84 -22.30
CA GLU A 148 -16.56 5.09 -21.10
C GLU A 148 -15.41 4.38 -20.35
N THR A 149 -14.23 4.32 -20.97
CA THR A 149 -13.04 3.64 -20.46
C THR A 149 -11.97 4.56 -19.85
N GLN A 150 -12.12 5.89 -19.93
CA GLN A 150 -11.17 6.83 -19.32
C GLN A 150 -11.80 7.55 -18.13
N ILE A 151 -11.29 7.25 -16.93
CA ILE A 151 -11.61 7.98 -15.71
C ILE A 151 -11.00 9.38 -15.83
N ALA A 152 -11.85 10.41 -15.89
CA ALA A 152 -11.41 11.80 -15.90
C ALA A 152 -10.44 12.07 -14.73
N LYS A 153 -9.38 12.84 -14.98
CA LYS A 153 -8.43 13.23 -13.93
C LYS A 153 -9.15 14.17 -12.96
N SER A 154 -9.61 13.66 -11.82
CA SER A 154 -10.30 14.49 -10.83
C SER A 154 -9.29 15.29 -10.01
N ARG A 155 -9.12 16.58 -10.31
CA ARG A 155 -8.48 17.50 -9.36
C ARG A 155 -9.53 17.91 -8.33
N ILE A 156 -9.49 17.32 -7.14
CA ILE A 156 -10.39 17.71 -6.05
C ILE A 156 -9.83 18.97 -5.37
N TYR A 157 -10.60 20.04 -5.36
CA TYR A 157 -10.27 21.27 -4.63
C TYR A 157 -10.92 21.27 -3.25
N PRO A 158 -10.33 21.99 -2.26
CA PRO A 158 -10.91 22.10 -0.93
C PRO A 158 -12.37 22.56 -0.92
N ASP A 159 -12.76 23.43 -1.85
CA ASP A 159 -14.14 23.92 -1.97
C ASP A 159 -15.14 22.84 -2.35
N ASP A 160 -14.74 21.84 -3.14
CA ASP A 160 -15.59 20.71 -3.53
C ASP A 160 -15.91 19.83 -2.30
N LEU A 161 -14.98 19.76 -1.34
CA LEU A 161 -15.14 19.03 -0.09
C LEU A 161 -15.98 19.79 0.94
N LYS A 162 -15.93 21.15 0.95
CA LYS A 162 -16.69 21.98 1.91
C LYS A 162 -18.21 21.86 1.75
N GLU A 163 -18.67 21.47 0.56
CA GLU A 163 -20.09 21.34 0.22
C GLU A 163 -20.54 19.87 0.20
N PHE A 164 -19.64 18.94 0.51
CA PHE A 164 -19.93 17.51 0.48
C PHE A 164 -20.90 17.12 1.61
N PRO A 165 -22.05 16.48 1.30
CA PRO A 165 -23.02 16.09 2.31
C PRO A 165 -22.50 14.90 3.12
N ILE A 166 -22.35 15.09 4.43
CA ILE A 166 -22.01 14.02 5.38
C ILE A 166 -23.17 13.88 6.34
N LYS A 167 -23.74 12.67 6.43
CA LYS A 167 -24.85 12.39 7.33
C LYS A 167 -24.34 12.36 8.77
N ASN A 168 -24.99 13.12 9.65
CA ASN A 168 -24.68 13.12 11.08
C ASN A 168 -25.41 11.95 11.76
N ILE A 169 -24.70 10.83 11.93
CA ILE A 169 -25.17 9.62 12.62
C ILE A 169 -24.31 9.38 13.87
N SER A 170 -24.79 8.56 14.81
CA SER A 170 -24.03 8.25 16.03
C SER A 170 -22.71 7.53 15.73
N LEU A 171 -21.73 7.59 16.63
CA LEU A 171 -20.44 6.89 16.46
C LEU A 171 -20.63 5.37 16.35
N GLU A 172 -21.62 4.82 17.04
CA GLU A 172 -21.98 3.40 16.95
C GLU A 172 -22.47 3.04 15.54
N GLU A 173 -23.32 3.88 14.93
CA GLU A 173 -23.77 3.70 13.55
C GLU A 173 -22.66 3.95 12.51
N GLN A 174 -21.59 4.66 12.87
CA GLN A 174 -20.40 4.83 12.01
C GLN A 174 -19.53 3.58 11.97
N GLN A 175 -19.61 2.70 12.99
CA GLN A 175 -18.70 1.57 13.18
C GLN A 175 -18.58 0.64 11.97
N PRO A 176 -19.67 0.22 11.29
CA PRO A 176 -19.54 -0.67 10.14
C PRO A 176 -18.69 -0.08 9.01
N PHE A 177 -18.77 1.24 8.79
CA PHE A 177 -17.97 1.94 7.79
C PHE A 177 -16.50 2.06 8.20
N ILE A 178 -16.27 2.28 9.50
CA ILE A 178 -14.94 2.32 10.10
C ILE A 178 -14.25 0.96 9.90
N ASP A 179 -14.96 -0.13 10.14
CA ASP A 179 -14.44 -1.50 10.00
C ASP A 179 -14.03 -1.80 8.55
N TYR A 180 -14.84 -1.40 7.56
CA TYR A 180 -14.47 -1.53 6.15
C TYR A 180 -13.16 -0.80 5.82
N VAL A 181 -12.99 0.41 6.35
CA VAL A 181 -11.77 1.20 6.09
C VAL A 181 -10.56 0.56 6.79
N ASN A 182 -10.72 0.09 8.03
CA ASN A 182 -9.64 -0.64 8.73
C ASN A 182 -9.22 -1.89 7.94
N HIS A 183 -10.19 -2.70 7.47
CA HIS A 183 -9.91 -3.88 6.66
C HIS A 183 -9.15 -3.54 5.36
N LEU A 184 -9.50 -2.43 4.69
CA LEU A 184 -8.78 -1.98 3.50
C LEU A 184 -7.33 -1.57 3.80
N ILE A 185 -7.10 -0.87 4.92
CA ILE A 185 -5.75 -0.46 5.34
C ILE A 185 -4.91 -1.68 5.70
N GLU A 186 -5.46 -2.60 6.49
CA GLU A 186 -4.79 -3.85 6.88
C GLU A 186 -4.45 -4.70 5.66
N SER A 187 -5.39 -4.84 4.73
CA SER A 187 -5.15 -5.54 3.45
C SER A 187 -4.03 -4.89 2.66
N ASN A 188 -4.00 -3.56 2.54
CA ASN A 188 -2.92 -2.86 1.83
C ASN A 188 -1.55 -3.08 2.48
N TRP A 189 -1.46 -3.09 3.81
CA TRP A 189 -0.22 -3.38 4.53
C TRP A 189 0.23 -4.84 4.37
N ASN A 190 -0.72 -5.78 4.34
CA ASN A 190 -0.44 -7.18 4.04
C ASN A 190 0.15 -7.31 2.63
N LEU A 191 -0.45 -6.65 1.64
CA LEU A 191 0.06 -6.63 0.25
C LEU A 191 1.44 -5.99 0.14
N TYR A 192 1.68 -4.89 0.85
CA TYR A 192 2.99 -4.27 0.91
C TYR A 192 4.02 -5.23 1.50
N THR A 193 3.70 -5.88 2.63
CA THR A 193 4.58 -6.84 3.31
C THR A 193 4.91 -8.02 2.39
N LEU A 194 3.90 -8.57 1.71
CA LEU A 194 4.10 -9.61 0.71
C LEU A 194 5.02 -9.14 -0.42
N THR A 195 4.82 -7.92 -0.92
CA THR A 195 5.69 -7.35 -1.96
C THR A 195 7.13 -7.20 -1.48
N GLN A 196 7.35 -6.76 -0.24
CA GLN A 196 8.68 -6.69 0.37
C GLN A 196 9.32 -8.06 0.48
N LEU A 197 8.54 -9.08 0.87
CA LEU A 197 8.96 -10.48 0.90
C LEU A 197 9.25 -11.06 -0.50
N GLY A 198 8.91 -10.34 -1.58
CA GLY A 198 9.19 -10.71 -2.96
C GLY A 198 8.03 -11.36 -3.69
N HIS A 199 6.84 -11.33 -3.12
CA HIS A 199 5.64 -11.72 -3.83
C HIS A 199 5.32 -10.67 -4.90
N LYS A 200 5.19 -11.09 -6.16
CA LYS A 200 4.57 -10.28 -7.21
C LYS A 200 3.08 -10.59 -7.18
N ILE A 201 2.29 -9.59 -6.81
CA ILE A 201 0.83 -9.70 -6.76
C ILE A 201 0.27 -9.00 -8.00
N LYS A 202 -0.35 -9.77 -8.89
CA LYS A 202 -1.05 -9.21 -10.03
C LYS A 202 -2.53 -9.11 -9.69
N PHE A 203 -3.00 -7.89 -9.48
CA PHE A 203 -4.43 -7.58 -9.50
C PHE A 203 -4.85 -7.49 -10.95
N ASP A 204 -5.47 -8.54 -11.48
CA ASP A 204 -6.47 -8.31 -12.51
C ASP A 204 -7.73 -7.83 -11.79
N TYR A 205 -8.32 -6.72 -12.25
CA TYR A 205 -9.63 -6.28 -11.77
C TYR A 205 -10.75 -7.18 -12.35
N SER A 206 -10.48 -8.48 -12.52
CA SER A 206 -11.45 -9.51 -12.88
C SER A 206 -11.89 -10.25 -11.63
N ASP A 207 -13.06 -10.89 -11.67
CA ASP A 207 -13.58 -11.73 -10.58
C ASP A 207 -12.75 -13.02 -10.33
N SER A 208 -11.55 -13.11 -10.91
CA SER A 208 -10.62 -14.22 -10.71
C SER A 208 -9.80 -14.02 -9.45
N ASP A 209 -9.47 -15.12 -8.77
CA ASP A 209 -8.56 -15.08 -7.63
C ASP A 209 -7.21 -14.44 -8.03
N PRO A 210 -6.68 -13.50 -7.23
CA PRO A 210 -5.41 -12.86 -7.53
C PRO A 210 -4.30 -13.90 -7.60
N THR A 211 -3.47 -13.81 -8.64
CA THR A 211 -2.30 -14.69 -8.76
C THR A 211 -1.14 -14.12 -7.95
N ILE A 212 -0.68 -14.90 -6.96
CA ILE A 212 0.50 -14.58 -6.15
C ILE A 212 1.70 -15.37 -6.72
N GLU A 213 2.70 -14.67 -7.24
CA GLU A 213 3.97 -15.27 -7.65
C GLU A 213 5.04 -14.99 -6.59
N VAL A 214 5.60 -16.03 -5.97
CA VAL A 214 6.60 -15.89 -4.90
C VAL A 214 8.02 -15.82 -5.46
N ASN A 215 8.76 -14.74 -5.20
CA ASN A 215 10.21 -14.70 -5.45
C ASN A 215 10.98 -15.26 -4.25
N PHE A 216 11.27 -16.55 -4.31
CA PHE A 216 11.95 -17.27 -3.23
C PHE A 216 13.31 -16.68 -2.85
N ARG A 217 14.08 -16.12 -3.81
CA ARG A 217 15.38 -15.52 -3.49
C ARG A 217 15.23 -14.33 -2.55
N GLN A 218 14.26 -13.46 -2.84
CA GLN A 218 13.98 -12.29 -2.03
C GLN A 218 13.43 -12.67 -0.65
N VAL A 219 12.60 -13.71 -0.55
CA VAL A 219 12.17 -14.26 0.75
C VAL A 219 13.39 -14.69 1.58
N PHE A 220 14.34 -15.40 0.98
CA PHE A 220 15.54 -15.88 1.69
C PHE A 220 16.47 -14.74 2.12
N GLU A 221 16.66 -13.75 1.26
CA GLU A 221 17.45 -12.54 1.56
C GLU A 221 16.83 -11.76 2.73
N ASN A 222 15.52 -11.52 2.71
CA ASN A 222 14.83 -10.78 3.77
C ASN A 222 14.86 -11.48 5.12
N LEU A 223 14.74 -12.81 5.11
CA LEU A 223 14.81 -13.63 6.33
C LEU A 223 16.26 -13.91 6.76
N ASN A 224 17.26 -13.42 6.00
CA ASN A 224 18.68 -13.68 6.20
C ASN A 224 18.98 -15.17 6.40
N LEU A 225 18.32 -16.03 5.61
CA LEU A 225 18.45 -17.48 5.76
C LEU A 225 19.79 -17.96 5.18
N PRO A 226 20.54 -18.81 5.92
CA PRO A 226 21.72 -19.45 5.35
C PRO A 226 21.30 -20.35 4.19
N CYS A 227 21.73 -20.03 2.97
CA CYS A 227 21.44 -20.82 1.77
C CYS A 227 22.69 -21.38 1.12
N TRP A 228 22.55 -22.53 0.46
CA TRP A 228 23.49 -23.03 -0.54
C TRP A 228 22.99 -22.74 -1.94
N ASN A 229 23.90 -22.67 -2.91
CA ASN A 229 23.51 -22.86 -4.30
C ASN A 229 23.19 -24.34 -4.53
N PHE A 230 22.54 -24.65 -5.65
CA PHE A 230 22.12 -26.03 -5.93
C PHE A 230 23.31 -26.98 -6.10
N LEU A 231 24.45 -26.50 -6.62
CA LEU A 231 25.68 -27.29 -6.71
C LEU A 231 26.15 -27.82 -5.34
N ASN A 232 26.21 -26.93 -4.35
CA ASN A 232 26.68 -27.28 -3.00
C ASN A 232 25.60 -28.02 -2.20
N ALA A 233 24.33 -27.89 -2.58
CA ALA A 233 23.23 -28.60 -1.92
C ALA A 233 23.09 -30.05 -2.38
N GLU A 234 23.54 -30.38 -3.59
CA GLU A 234 23.35 -31.70 -4.20
C GLU A 234 23.92 -32.89 -3.38
N PRO A 235 25.10 -32.80 -2.75
CA PRO A 235 25.58 -33.90 -1.89
C PRO A 235 24.93 -33.93 -0.50
N HIS A 236 24.11 -32.93 -0.15
CA HIS A 236 23.69 -32.70 1.24
C HIS A 236 22.17 -32.66 1.45
N ARG A 237 21.40 -32.29 0.42
CA ARG A 237 19.95 -32.06 0.52
C ARG A 237 19.16 -32.88 -0.48
N PHE A 238 19.68 -33.12 -1.66
CA PHE A 238 19.00 -33.87 -2.71
C PHE A 238 20.00 -34.31 -3.78
N GLU A 239 19.83 -35.47 -4.41
CA GLU A 239 20.69 -35.92 -5.51
C GLU A 239 19.95 -35.81 -6.84
N ILE A 240 20.64 -35.41 -7.91
CA ILE A 240 20.04 -35.41 -9.26
C ILE A 240 20.33 -36.74 -9.92
N ILE A 241 19.26 -37.49 -10.17
CA ILE A 241 19.30 -38.83 -10.74
C ILE A 241 18.83 -38.86 -12.20
N GLY A 242 18.27 -37.76 -12.71
CA GLY A 242 17.77 -37.62 -14.08
C GLY A 242 18.65 -36.80 -15.01
N GLU A 243 18.16 -36.55 -16.23
CA GLU A 243 18.84 -35.75 -17.25
C GLU A 243 18.87 -34.25 -16.87
N ARG A 244 20.07 -33.71 -16.60
CA ARG A 244 20.25 -32.30 -16.20
C ARG A 244 19.88 -31.28 -17.27
N ASN A 245 20.00 -31.65 -18.54
CA ASN A 245 19.74 -30.77 -19.68
C ASN A 245 18.26 -30.78 -20.10
N GLN A 246 17.41 -31.54 -19.40
CA GLN A 246 15.98 -31.53 -19.66
C GLN A 246 15.35 -30.25 -19.14
N THR A 247 14.48 -29.64 -19.93
CA THR A 247 13.65 -28.51 -19.50
C THR A 247 12.71 -28.93 -18.37
N ILE A 248 12.63 -28.12 -17.33
CA ILE A 248 11.81 -28.39 -16.15
C ILE A 248 10.34 -28.10 -16.46
N THR A 249 9.50 -29.14 -16.47
CA THR A 249 8.06 -29.00 -16.74
C THR A 249 7.23 -30.01 -15.94
N LYS A 250 6.03 -29.62 -15.49
CA LYS A 250 5.07 -30.52 -14.82
C LYS A 250 5.68 -31.34 -13.68
N ILE A 251 6.29 -30.65 -12.71
CA ILE A 251 6.95 -31.28 -11.58
C ILE A 251 5.96 -32.01 -10.66
N LYS A 252 6.24 -33.26 -10.32
CA LYS A 252 5.46 -34.08 -9.39
C LYS A 252 6.37 -34.73 -8.35
N ILE A 253 5.82 -35.00 -7.17
CA ILE A 253 6.49 -35.79 -6.15
C ILE A 253 5.85 -37.17 -6.16
N LYS A 254 6.69 -38.21 -6.12
CA LYS A 254 6.27 -39.59 -5.90
C LYS A 254 7.30 -40.23 -4.97
N ASP A 255 6.85 -40.68 -3.81
CA ASP A 255 7.71 -41.26 -2.79
C ASP A 255 8.86 -40.30 -2.40
N ASP A 256 10.10 -40.76 -2.48
CA ASP A 256 11.35 -40.04 -2.19
C ASP A 256 11.93 -39.32 -3.43
N LYS A 257 11.13 -39.16 -4.48
CA LYS A 257 11.57 -38.60 -5.76
C LYS A 257 10.70 -37.46 -6.25
N LEU A 258 11.35 -36.55 -6.97
CA LEU A 258 10.73 -35.51 -7.76
C LEU A 258 10.91 -35.83 -9.24
N LEU A 259 9.78 -35.88 -9.95
CA LEU A 259 9.66 -36.26 -11.34
C LEU A 259 9.44 -35.03 -12.21
N ASN A 260 10.13 -34.98 -13.34
CA ASN A 260 9.88 -34.07 -14.45
C ASN A 260 9.02 -34.81 -15.49
N VAL A 261 7.76 -34.39 -15.64
CA VAL A 261 6.74 -35.12 -16.42
C VAL A 261 6.52 -36.56 -15.91
N ARG A 262 7.26 -37.54 -16.42
CA ARG A 262 7.23 -38.97 -16.03
C ARG A 262 8.62 -39.52 -15.70
N GLN A 263 9.67 -38.73 -15.88
CA GLN A 263 11.06 -39.13 -15.65
C GLN A 263 11.48 -38.69 -14.25
N GLU A 264 12.22 -39.54 -13.57
CA GLU A 264 12.82 -39.21 -12.28
C GLU A 264 13.90 -38.15 -12.48
N LEU A 265 13.86 -37.07 -11.70
CA LEU A 265 14.81 -35.95 -11.82
C LEU A 265 15.68 -35.84 -10.57
N ILE A 266 15.06 -35.82 -9.40
CA ILE A 266 15.73 -35.59 -8.11
C ILE A 266 15.29 -36.64 -7.11
N PHE A 267 16.23 -37.11 -6.30
CA PHE A 267 16.01 -37.92 -5.10
C PHE A 267 16.30 -37.08 -3.86
N SER A 268 15.51 -37.22 -2.79
CA SER A 268 15.85 -36.68 -1.47
C SER A 268 15.14 -37.48 -0.39
N GLU A 269 15.87 -37.79 0.69
CA GLU A 269 15.30 -38.41 1.88
C GLU A 269 14.39 -37.45 2.67
N SER A 270 14.50 -36.14 2.44
CA SER A 270 13.66 -35.12 3.08
C SER A 270 12.45 -34.79 2.21
N THR A 271 11.28 -35.20 2.69
CA THR A 271 9.98 -34.81 2.10
C THR A 271 9.81 -33.29 2.06
N ILE A 272 10.35 -32.57 3.05
CA ILE A 272 10.31 -31.09 3.12
C ILE A 272 11.10 -30.47 1.96
N VAL A 273 12.26 -31.04 1.62
CA VAL A 273 13.09 -30.60 0.48
C VAL A 273 12.36 -30.86 -0.83
N LEU A 274 11.74 -32.03 -1.02
CA LEU A 274 10.99 -32.36 -2.24
C LEU A 274 9.79 -31.42 -2.45
N GLU A 275 9.02 -31.17 -1.38
CA GLU A 275 7.90 -30.23 -1.42
C GLU A 275 8.35 -28.80 -1.73
N PHE A 276 9.45 -28.35 -1.12
CA PHE A 276 10.05 -27.07 -1.44
C PHE A 276 10.46 -26.98 -2.91
N LEU A 277 11.22 -27.96 -3.41
CA LEU A 277 11.70 -27.98 -4.79
C LEU A 277 10.54 -28.06 -5.79
N LYS A 278 9.46 -28.79 -5.49
CA LYS A 278 8.27 -28.82 -6.37
C LYS A 278 7.72 -27.43 -6.64
N ILE A 279 7.61 -26.59 -5.61
CA ILE A 279 7.06 -25.24 -5.75
C ILE A 279 8.12 -24.29 -6.30
N TYR A 280 9.35 -24.39 -5.80
CA TYR A 280 10.48 -23.58 -6.26
C TYR A 280 10.75 -23.76 -7.74
N LEU A 281 10.63 -24.98 -8.29
CA LEU A 281 10.91 -25.26 -9.69
C LEU A 281 9.77 -24.83 -10.64
N GLN A 282 8.54 -24.72 -10.16
CA GLN A 282 7.42 -24.19 -10.97
C GLN A 282 7.65 -22.75 -11.45
N GLN A 283 8.37 -21.92 -10.68
CA GLN A 283 8.72 -20.56 -11.11
C GLN A 283 9.67 -20.54 -12.32
N TYR A 284 10.41 -21.64 -12.53
CA TYR A 284 11.37 -21.80 -13.63
C TYR A 284 10.78 -22.52 -14.84
N GLU A 285 9.67 -23.26 -14.67
CA GLU A 285 8.92 -23.91 -15.77
C GLU A 285 8.50 -22.89 -16.84
N LYS A 286 8.04 -21.70 -16.42
CA LYS A 286 7.64 -20.62 -17.34
C LYS A 286 8.81 -20.01 -18.13
N ARG A 287 10.05 -20.23 -17.70
CA ARG A 287 11.28 -19.68 -18.31
C ARG A 287 11.97 -20.67 -19.25
N GLY A 288 11.49 -21.92 -19.34
CA GLY A 288 12.10 -22.95 -20.18
C GLY A 288 13.50 -23.37 -19.73
N LEU A 289 13.85 -23.16 -18.45
CA LEU A 289 15.18 -23.43 -17.93
C LEU A 289 15.40 -24.92 -17.65
N THR A 290 16.63 -25.35 -17.83
CA THR A 290 17.10 -26.70 -17.49
C THR A 290 17.63 -26.73 -16.06
N TRP A 291 17.88 -27.93 -15.53
CA TRP A 291 18.52 -28.03 -14.22
C TRP A 291 19.93 -27.43 -14.24
N THR A 292 20.68 -27.63 -15.32
CA THR A 292 22.03 -27.04 -15.49
C THR A 292 22.02 -25.52 -15.30
N ASP A 293 20.99 -24.84 -15.81
CA ASP A 293 20.83 -23.38 -15.63
C ASP A 293 20.57 -22.99 -14.16
N LEU A 294 19.88 -23.86 -13.42
CA LEU A 294 19.56 -23.64 -12.00
C LEU A 294 20.72 -23.93 -11.05
N ILE A 295 21.79 -24.60 -11.48
CA ILE A 295 22.93 -24.90 -10.60
C ILE A 295 23.60 -23.61 -10.08
N GLN A 296 23.72 -22.60 -10.94
CA GLN A 296 24.35 -21.32 -10.59
C GLN A 296 23.39 -20.36 -9.89
N GLU A 297 22.12 -20.45 -10.24
CA GLU A 297 21.08 -19.48 -9.91
C GLU A 297 20.17 -19.93 -8.75
N GLY A 298 19.96 -21.24 -8.59
CA GLY A 298 19.11 -21.82 -7.56
C GLY A 298 19.69 -21.65 -6.17
N LYS A 299 18.83 -21.38 -5.19
CA LYS A 299 19.18 -21.29 -3.77
C LYS A 299 18.25 -22.17 -2.95
N ILE A 300 18.81 -22.87 -1.98
CA ILE A 300 18.05 -23.65 -0.99
C ILE A 300 18.59 -23.35 0.41
N PRO A 301 17.72 -23.06 1.41
CA PRO A 301 18.15 -22.93 2.80
C PRO A 301 18.90 -24.17 3.27
N LYS A 302 19.86 -24.06 4.21
CA LYS A 302 20.77 -25.16 4.57
C LYS A 302 20.16 -26.28 5.42
N THR A 303 19.05 -26.04 6.12
CA THR A 303 18.37 -27.03 6.96
C THR A 303 16.88 -27.09 6.68
N ASP A 304 16.21 -28.13 7.19
CA ASP A 304 14.76 -28.27 7.07
C ASP A 304 14.01 -27.23 7.91
N GLU A 305 14.54 -26.83 9.08
CA GLU A 305 13.97 -25.74 9.88
C GLU A 305 13.94 -24.43 9.10
N TYR A 306 15.02 -24.11 8.37
CA TYR A 306 15.05 -22.90 7.55
C TYR A 306 14.12 -22.98 6.33
N ILE A 307 13.94 -24.17 5.74
CA ILE A 307 12.91 -24.38 4.71
C ILE A 307 11.52 -24.15 5.31
N GLN A 308 11.24 -24.70 6.51
CA GLN A 308 9.97 -24.50 7.19
C GLN A 308 9.75 -23.04 7.58
N GLN A 309 10.79 -22.31 8.02
CA GLN A 309 10.71 -20.89 8.32
C GLN A 309 10.36 -20.09 7.07
N GLY A 310 11.07 -20.33 5.96
CA GLY A 310 10.73 -19.74 4.67
C GLY A 310 9.31 -20.09 4.24
N ARG A 311 8.90 -21.36 4.37
CA ARG A 311 7.54 -21.83 4.05
C ARG A 311 6.49 -21.18 4.92
N ARG A 312 6.71 -21.02 6.23
CA ARG A 312 5.76 -20.30 7.10
C ARG A 312 5.57 -18.88 6.64
N SER A 313 6.63 -18.15 6.28
CA SER A 313 6.50 -16.82 5.68
C SER A 313 5.82 -16.81 4.31
N MET A 314 5.85 -17.93 3.58
CA MET A 314 5.15 -18.10 2.30
C MET A 314 3.68 -18.55 2.45
N TYR A 315 3.35 -19.31 3.50
CA TYR A 315 2.04 -19.96 3.73
C TYR A 315 1.21 -19.33 4.84
N SER A 316 1.76 -18.43 5.67
CA SER A 316 1.03 -17.76 6.75
C SER A 316 -0.14 -16.89 6.28
N PHE A 317 -0.44 -16.85 4.98
CA PHE A 317 -1.57 -16.12 4.41
C PHE A 317 -2.48 -16.90 3.45
N THR A 318 -2.21 -18.16 3.11
CA THR A 318 -3.21 -18.96 2.36
C THR A 318 -4.36 -19.45 3.25
N ASN A 319 -4.17 -19.51 4.57
CA ASN A 319 -5.18 -19.97 5.54
C ASN A 319 -5.88 -18.84 6.32
N SER A 320 -5.51 -17.58 6.10
CA SER A 320 -6.18 -16.42 6.71
C SER A 320 -7.17 -15.74 5.77
N ASN A 321 -7.39 -16.31 4.58
CA ASN A 321 -8.36 -15.86 3.57
C ASN A 321 -9.53 -16.84 3.39
N ASN A 322 -9.81 -17.69 4.39
CA ASN A 322 -11.06 -18.46 4.48
C ASN A 322 -11.97 -17.88 5.55
#